data_AF-A0A9N9LAM6-F1
#
_entry.id   AF-A0A9N9LAM6-F1
#
_cell.length_a   1.000
_cell.length_b   1.000
_cell.length_c   1.000
_cell.angle_alpha   90.00
_cell.angle_beta   90.00
_cell.angle_gamma   90.00
#
_symmetry.space_group_name_H-M   'P 1'
#
loop_
_entity.id
_entity.type
_entity.pdbx_description
1 polymer ?
#
loop_
_entity_poly.entity_id
_entity_poly.type
_entity_poly.pdbx_seq_one_letter_code
_entity_poly.pdbx_strand_id
1 'polypeptide(L)'
;MATRRPISSDRTIPSQETNEFTQKPGEKSIIAPAVPAHVIFKLLGFTLAMVVCPLGTYYLSLDTIFGGNSTYAGASAAIMANIVLMGYVIVAFREDQSDAIEAAEKEKKGK
;
A
#
# COMPACT_ATOMS: atom_id res chain seq x y z
N MET A 1 -43.38 35.13 -45.89
CA MET A 1 -41.91 35.28 -45.84
C MET A 1 -41.44 34.90 -44.45
N ALA A 2 -40.48 33.96 -44.40
CA ALA A 2 -39.56 33.58 -43.30
C ALA A 2 -40.16 33.04 -41.97
N THR A 3 -39.72 31.94 -41.35
CA THR A 3 -38.84 30.80 -41.69
C THR A 3 -39.16 29.72 -40.64
N ARG A 4 -39.64 28.54 -41.03
CA ARG A 4 -39.66 27.36 -40.13
C ARG A 4 -38.24 26.83 -40.06
N ARG A 5 -37.67 26.74 -38.85
CA ARG A 5 -36.37 26.13 -38.62
C ARG A 5 -36.49 24.60 -38.83
N PRO A 6 -35.76 23.98 -39.77
CA PRO A 6 -35.65 22.52 -39.81
C PRO A 6 -34.63 22.09 -38.76
N ILE A 7 -35.09 21.41 -37.71
CA ILE A 7 -34.18 20.69 -36.81
C ILE A 7 -33.98 19.33 -37.44
N SER A 8 -32.85 19.21 -38.13
CA SER A 8 -32.36 17.98 -38.73
C SER A 8 -32.27 16.87 -37.68
N SER A 9 -32.92 15.78 -38.01
CA SER A 9 -32.68 14.44 -37.50
C SER A 9 -31.26 14.00 -37.84
N ASP A 10 -30.31 14.26 -36.95
CA ASP A 10 -29.16 13.39 -36.71
C ASP A 10 -28.46 13.71 -35.37
N ARG A 11 -28.91 13.04 -34.32
CA ARG A 11 -28.06 12.80 -33.15
C ARG A 11 -28.31 11.38 -32.71
N THR A 12 -27.60 10.47 -33.36
CA THR A 12 -27.26 9.16 -32.80
C THR A 12 -26.70 9.41 -31.40
N ILE A 13 -27.54 9.23 -30.38
CA ILE A 13 -27.10 9.12 -29.00
C ILE A 13 -26.36 7.78 -28.95
N PRO A 14 -25.05 7.75 -28.66
CA PRO A 14 -24.39 6.50 -28.34
C PRO A 14 -25.14 5.93 -27.15
N SER A 15 -25.70 4.73 -27.32
CA SER A 15 -26.25 3.92 -26.23
C SER A 15 -25.17 3.83 -25.16
N GLN A 16 -25.29 4.70 -24.16
CA GLN A 16 -24.59 4.56 -22.90
C GLN A 16 -25.07 3.22 -22.38
N GLU A 17 -24.21 2.22 -22.47
CA GLU A 17 -24.34 0.97 -21.74
C GLU A 17 -24.36 1.37 -20.26
N THR A 18 -25.56 1.67 -19.78
CA THR A 18 -25.89 1.57 -18.39
C THR A 18 -25.59 0.12 -18.07
N ASN A 19 -24.39 -0.14 -17.56
CA ASN A 19 -24.10 -1.32 -16.76
C ASN A 19 -25.05 -1.21 -15.58
N GLU A 20 -26.28 -1.67 -15.82
CA GLU A 20 -27.32 -1.82 -14.85
C GLU A 20 -26.73 -2.70 -13.77
N PHE A 21 -26.52 -2.11 -12.60
CA PHE A 21 -26.32 -2.83 -11.36
C PHE A 21 -27.63 -3.54 -11.00
N THR A 22 -28.02 -4.51 -11.83
CA THR A 22 -29.14 -5.41 -11.55
C THR A 22 -28.53 -6.68 -11.01
N GLN A 23 -28.15 -6.64 -9.73
CA GLN A 23 -27.67 -7.81 -9.02
C GLN A 23 -28.85 -8.78 -8.84
N LYS A 24 -28.81 -9.88 -9.60
CA LYS A 24 -29.80 -10.96 -9.54
C LYS A 24 -29.79 -11.55 -8.10
N PRO A 25 -30.96 -11.79 -7.47
CA PRO A 25 -31.00 -12.28 -6.10
C PRO A 25 -30.51 -13.73 -6.08
N GLY A 26 -29.33 -13.96 -5.47
CA GLY A 26 -28.77 -15.31 -5.27
C GLY A 26 -27.28 -15.46 -5.56
N GLU A 27 -26.59 -14.43 -6.06
CA GLU A 27 -25.16 -14.51 -6.28
C GLU A 27 -24.40 -14.24 -4.98
N LYS A 28 -23.64 -15.25 -4.52
CA LYS A 28 -22.86 -15.19 -3.27
C LYS A 28 -21.94 -13.97 -3.35
N SER A 29 -22.02 -13.10 -2.35
CA SER A 29 -21.12 -11.96 -2.21
C SER A 29 -19.67 -12.45 -2.33
N ILE A 30 -18.95 -11.92 -3.32
CA ILE A 30 -17.51 -12.16 -3.46
C ILE A 30 -16.85 -11.58 -2.21
N ILE A 31 -16.57 -12.45 -1.24
CA ILE A 31 -15.82 -12.17 0.00
C ILE A 31 -14.33 -12.44 -0.16
N ALA A 32 -13.85 -12.65 -1.39
CA ALA A 32 -12.43 -12.78 -1.65
C ALA A 32 -11.74 -11.49 -1.15
N PRO A 33 -10.68 -11.60 -0.31
CA PRO A 33 -10.02 -10.43 0.25
C PRO A 33 -9.60 -9.47 -0.87
N ALA A 34 -10.16 -8.27 -0.87
CA ALA A 34 -9.89 -7.25 -1.90
C ALA A 34 -8.44 -6.72 -1.87
N VAL A 35 -7.67 -7.08 -0.85
CA VAL A 35 -6.27 -6.71 -0.67
C VAL A 35 -5.36 -7.95 -0.84
N PRO A 36 -4.35 -7.91 -1.73
CA PRO A 36 -3.44 -9.03 -1.95
C PRO A 36 -2.72 -9.47 -0.67
N ALA A 37 -2.62 -10.79 -0.45
CA ALA A 37 -1.99 -11.37 0.76
C ALA A 37 -0.56 -10.86 0.99
N HIS A 38 0.21 -10.64 -0.07
CA HIS A 38 1.57 -10.11 0.02
C HIS A 38 1.64 -8.71 0.68
N VAL A 39 0.65 -7.85 0.41
CA VAL A 39 0.56 -6.50 1.01
C VAL A 39 0.29 -6.62 2.50
N ILE A 40 -0.56 -7.56 2.91
CA ILE A 40 -0.85 -7.81 4.33
C ILE A 40 0.41 -8.20 5.10
N PHE A 41 1.24 -9.08 4.54
CA PHE A 41 2.52 -9.44 5.15
C PHE A 41 3.50 -8.26 5.20
N LYS A 42 3.57 -7.43 4.15
CA LYS A 42 4.36 -6.18 4.15
C LYS A 42 3.93 -5.24 5.27
N LEU A 43 2.63 -4.96 5.40
CA LEU A 43 2.08 -4.09 6.45
C LEU A 43 2.33 -4.64 7.87
N LEU A 44 2.12 -5.94 8.05
CA LEU A 44 2.36 -6.61 9.34
C LEU A 44 3.85 -6.60 9.70
N GLY A 45 4.73 -6.88 8.75
CA GLY A 45 6.17 -6.81 8.96
C GLY A 45 6.63 -5.40 9.33
N PHE A 46 6.09 -4.38 8.66
CA PHE A 46 6.47 -3.00 8.93
C PHE A 46 6.06 -2.53 10.33
N THR A 47 4.81 -2.80 10.69
CA THR A 47 4.27 -2.45 12.00
C THR A 47 5.02 -3.16 13.12
N LEU A 48 5.32 -4.45 12.94
CA LEU A 48 6.13 -5.20 13.90
C LEU A 48 7.54 -4.64 14.01
N ALA A 49 8.20 -4.31 12.90
CA ALA A 49 9.55 -3.77 12.90
C ALA A 49 9.64 -2.43 13.65
N MET A 50 8.65 -1.54 13.47
CA MET A 50 8.60 -0.24 14.15
C MET A 50 8.48 -0.38 15.68
N VAL A 51 7.86 -1.45 16.18
CA VAL A 51 7.69 -1.70 17.61
C VAL A 51 8.88 -2.49 18.17
N VAL A 52 9.22 -3.61 17.54
CA VAL A 52 10.21 -4.58 18.04
C VAL A 52 11.63 -4.04 17.94
N CYS A 53 11.99 -3.31 16.87
CA CYS A 53 13.38 -2.88 16.68
C CYS A 53 13.82 -1.80 17.70
N PRO A 54 13.04 -0.72 17.94
CA PRO A 54 13.38 0.28 18.96
C PRO A 54 13.27 -0.26 20.39
N LEU A 55 12.22 -1.04 20.69
CA LEU A 55 12.05 -1.65 22.01
C LEU A 55 13.12 -2.71 22.29
N GLY A 56 13.42 -3.56 21.31
CA GLY A 56 14.48 -4.55 21.41
C GLY A 56 15.81 -3.89 21.70
N THR A 57 16.12 -2.79 21.02
CA THR A 57 17.36 -2.04 21.28
C THR A 57 17.38 -1.42 22.67
N TYR A 58 16.25 -0.90 23.16
CA TYR A 58 16.16 -0.37 24.53
C TYR A 58 16.50 -1.45 25.56
N TYR A 59 15.82 -2.59 25.52
CA TYR A 59 16.03 -3.65 26.51
C TYR A 59 17.39 -4.35 26.38
N LEU A 60 17.90 -4.53 25.15
CA LEU A 60 19.26 -5.01 24.93
C LEU A 60 20.29 -4.05 25.55
N SER A 61 20.24 -2.76 25.21
CA SER A 61 21.20 -1.77 25.72
C SER A 61 21.10 -1.55 27.23
N LEU A 62 19.91 -1.68 27.80
CA LEU A 62 19.67 -1.53 29.25
C LEU A 62 20.37 -2.63 30.05
N ASP A 63 20.34 -3.87 29.55
CA ASP A 63 20.89 -5.04 30.23
C ASP A 63 22.39 -5.24 29.92
N THR A 64 22.85 -4.98 28.68
CA THR A 64 24.22 -5.33 28.26
C THR A 64 25.24 -4.20 28.37
N ILE A 65 24.83 -2.92 28.30
CA ILE A 65 25.76 -1.78 28.17
C ILE A 65 25.69 -0.81 29.35
N PHE A 66 24.51 -0.52 29.87
CA PHE A 66 24.31 0.54 30.88
C PHE A 66 23.94 0.05 32.28
N GLY A 67 23.91 -1.27 32.51
CA GLY A 67 23.76 -1.87 33.85
C GLY A 67 22.52 -1.38 34.62
N GLY A 68 21.40 -1.16 33.92
CA GLY A 68 20.15 -0.69 34.53
C GLY A 68 19.93 0.82 34.55
N ASN A 69 20.81 1.64 33.97
CA ASN A 69 20.54 3.08 33.83
C ASN A 69 19.60 3.37 32.65
N SER A 70 18.30 3.43 32.94
CA SER A 70 17.24 3.70 31.95
C SER A 70 17.40 5.00 31.17
N THR A 71 18.11 6.00 31.70
CA THR A 71 18.32 7.27 30.98
C THR A 71 19.25 7.09 29.80
N TYR A 72 20.38 6.40 30.00
CA TYR A 72 21.34 6.14 28.91
C TYR A 72 20.81 5.08 27.93
N ALA A 73 20.10 4.05 28.44
CA ALA A 73 19.42 3.09 27.60
C ALA A 73 18.35 3.76 26.73
N GLY A 74 17.53 4.66 27.31
CA GLY A 74 16.54 5.46 26.60
C GLY A 74 17.15 6.37 25.54
N ALA A 75 18.26 7.05 25.85
CA ALA A 75 18.98 7.87 24.88
C ALA A 75 19.51 7.05 23.70
N SER A 76 20.07 5.86 23.96
CA SER A 76 20.53 4.95 22.90
C SER A 76 19.37 4.44 22.04
N ALA A 77 18.20 4.17 22.64
CA ALA A 77 17.01 3.75 21.93
C ALA A 77 16.46 4.85 21.02
N ALA A 78 16.51 6.11 21.45
CA ALA A 78 16.11 7.25 20.63
C ALA A 78 17.03 7.43 19.40
N ILE A 79 18.35 7.24 19.58
CA ILE A 79 19.30 7.24 18.46
C ILE A 79 18.99 6.08 17.51
N MET A 80 18.72 4.89 18.06
CA MET A 80 18.41 3.73 17.23
C MET A 80 17.08 3.87 16.49
N ALA A 81 16.08 4.55 17.05
CA ALA A 81 14.84 4.84 16.35
C ALA A 81 15.07 5.65 15.07
N ASN A 82 16.02 6.61 15.08
CA ASN A 82 16.40 7.36 13.88
C ASN A 82 17.13 6.48 12.85
N ILE A 83 17.94 5.52 13.31
CA ILE A 83 18.58 4.52 12.43
C ILE A 83 17.51 3.61 11.81
N VAL A 84 16.52 3.17 12.57
CA VAL A 84 15.38 2.37 12.08
C VAL A 84 14.57 3.16 11.06
N LEU A 85 14.38 4.47 11.25
CA LEU A 85 13.75 5.34 10.26
C LEU A 85 14.56 5.39 8.95
N MET A 86 15.88 5.57 9.03
CA MET A 86 16.74 5.49 7.84
C MET A 86 16.66 4.11 7.16
N GLY A 87 16.64 3.03 7.96
CA GLY A 87 16.45 1.66 7.47
C GLY A 87 15.10 1.45 6.79
N TYR A 88 14.02 2.00 7.35
CA TYR A 88 12.68 2.03 6.74
C TYR A 88 12.77 2.61 5.34
N VAL A 89 13.38 3.79 5.22
CA VAL A 89 13.48 4.52 3.95
C VAL A 89 14.25 3.70 2.91
N ILE A 90 15.35 3.06 3.31
CA ILE A 90 16.12 2.18 2.42
C ILE A 90 15.30 0.96 1.98
N VAL A 91 14.60 0.30 2.90
CA VAL A 91 13.74 -0.85 2.58
C VAL A 91 12.63 -0.43 1.63
N ALA A 92 11.97 0.71 1.90
CA ALA A 92 10.94 1.25 1.03
C ALA A 92 11.46 1.51 -0.39
N PHE A 93 12.66 2.10 -0.54
CA PHE A 93 13.28 2.29 -1.86
C PHE A 93 13.68 0.98 -2.56
N ARG A 94 14.01 -0.07 -1.80
CA ARG A 94 14.33 -1.39 -2.37
C ARG A 94 13.07 -2.16 -2.79
N GLU A 95 12.00 -2.06 -2.01
CA GLU A 95 10.70 -2.62 -2.35
C GLU A 95 10.11 -1.92 -3.58
N ASP A 96 10.19 -0.59 -3.65
CA ASP A 96 9.73 0.21 -4.79
C ASP A 96 10.44 -0.19 -6.11
N GLN A 97 11.76 -0.42 -6.05
CA GLN A 97 12.51 -0.95 -7.21
C GLN A 97 12.13 -2.39 -7.58
N SER A 98 11.85 -3.25 -6.61
CA SER A 98 11.50 -4.65 -6.86
C SER A 98 10.13 -4.76 -7.53
N ASP A 99 9.15 -3.98 -7.05
CA ASP A 99 7.81 -3.91 -7.65
C ASP A 99 7.87 -3.33 -9.08
N ALA A 100 8.76 -2.36 -9.34
CA ALA A 100 9.00 -1.81 -10.68
C ALA A 100 9.63 -2.83 -11.66
N ILE A 101 10.56 -3.67 -11.19
CA ILE A 101 11.18 -4.71 -12.01
C ILE A 101 10.16 -5.83 -12.32
N GLU A 102 9.35 -6.24 -11.35
CA GLU A 102 8.32 -7.26 -11.57
C GLU A 102 7.22 -6.79 -12.54
N ALA A 103 6.85 -5.52 -12.49
CA ALA A 103 5.94 -4.90 -13.45
C ALA A 103 6.51 -4.92 -14.89
N ALA A 104 7.79 -4.55 -15.04
CA ALA A 104 8.48 -4.56 -16.33
C ALA A 104 8.66 -5.97 -16.92
N GLU A 105 8.81 -7.00 -16.07
CA GLU A 105 8.95 -8.39 -16.52
C GLU A 105 7.62 -8.99 -16.98
N LYS A 106 6.51 -8.63 -16.32
CA LYS A 106 5.14 -9.01 -16.74
C LYS A 106 4.76 -8.36 -18.07
N GLU A 107 5.17 -7.12 -18.32
CA GLU A 107 4.94 -6.43 -19.60
C GLU A 107 5.70 -7.10 -20.77
N LYS A 108 6.93 -7.57 -20.54
CA LYS A 108 7.73 -8.26 -21.56
C LYS A 108 7.28 -9.70 -21.87
N LYS A 109 6.69 -10.40 -20.90
CA LYS A 109 6.14 -11.76 -21.10
C LYS A 109 4.72 -11.78 -21.68
N GLY A 110 4.01 -10.64 -21.64
CA GLY A 110 2.67 -10.48 -22.20
C GLY A 110 2.63 -9.99 -23.66
N LYS A 111 3.79 -9.75 -24.28
CA LYS A 111 3.94 -9.30 -25.67
C LYS A 111 4.65 -10.36 -26.49
#